data_AF-A0A1B8TMM6-F1
#
_entry.id   AF-A0A1B8TMM6-F1
#
_cell.length_a   1.000
_cell.length_b   1.000
_cell.length_c   1.000
_cell.angle_alpha   90.00
_cell.angle_beta   90.00
_cell.angle_gamma   90.00
#
_symmetry.space_group_name_H-M   'P 1'
#
loop_
_entity.id
_entity.type
_entity.pdbx_description
1 polymer ?
#
loop_
_entity_poly.entity_id
_entity_poly.type
_entity_poly.pdbx_seq_one_letter_code
_entity_poly.pdbx_strand_id
1 'polypeptide(L)'
;AEARAWATVNKQSGGGERKGGSGQQKSATAKAAARKSSARRAVASKHGVPRPDQPLESMTKAELLNRARTRHIAGRSSMRKQQLIDALRKAT
;
A
#
# COMPACT_ATOMS: atom_id res chain seq x y z
N ALA A 1 -32.33 19.38 -26.44
CA ALA A 1 -31.34 18.31 -26.61
C ALA A 1 -30.20 18.57 -25.64
N GLU A 2 -30.12 17.77 -24.59
CA GLU A 2 -29.34 17.99 -23.37
C GLU A 2 -27.83 17.83 -23.61
N ALA A 3 -27.06 18.87 -23.28
CA ALA A 3 -25.61 18.82 -23.34
C ALA A 3 -25.04 18.12 -22.11
N ARG A 4 -24.60 16.86 -22.31
CA ARG A 4 -23.37 16.27 -21.74
C ARG A 4 -23.35 16.06 -20.21
N ALA A 5 -24.09 15.06 -19.76
CA ALA A 5 -24.01 14.48 -18.40
C ALA A 5 -22.83 13.48 -18.21
N TRP A 6 -21.59 13.83 -18.56
CA TRP A 6 -20.43 12.93 -18.31
C TRP A 6 -19.16 13.61 -17.78
N ALA A 7 -19.23 14.88 -17.35
CA ALA A 7 -18.01 15.63 -17.02
C ALA A 7 -17.49 15.51 -15.58
N THR A 8 -18.12 14.77 -14.66
CA THR A 8 -17.71 14.82 -13.23
C THR A 8 -17.41 13.50 -12.54
N VAL A 9 -17.51 12.35 -13.21
CA VAL A 9 -17.31 11.05 -12.54
C VAL A 9 -15.84 10.69 -12.29
N ASN A 10 -14.86 11.48 -12.73
CA ASN A 10 -13.47 11.28 -12.28
C ASN A 10 -12.80 12.57 -11.82
N LYS A 11 -13.23 13.08 -10.66
CA LYS A 11 -12.49 14.09 -9.89
C LYS A 11 -11.45 13.46 -8.94
N GLN A 12 -10.93 12.27 -9.24
CA GLN A 12 -9.83 11.71 -8.47
C GLN A 12 -8.49 12.29 -8.95
N SER A 13 -8.13 13.44 -8.35
CA SER A 13 -6.73 13.78 -8.02
C SER A 13 -5.70 13.64 -9.15
N GLY A 14 -5.93 14.27 -10.30
CA GLY A 14 -4.97 14.22 -11.42
C GLY A 14 -4.35 15.55 -11.84
N GLY A 15 -4.52 16.65 -11.08
CA GLY A 15 -4.23 17.98 -11.63
C GLY A 15 -3.83 19.04 -10.62
N GLY A 16 -3.00 18.70 -9.62
CA GLY A 16 -2.52 19.70 -8.66
C GLY A 16 -1.85 20.91 -9.32
N GLU A 17 -1.25 20.73 -10.49
CA GLU A 17 -0.49 21.75 -11.23
C GLU A 17 -1.26 22.42 -12.38
N ARG A 18 -2.45 21.92 -12.74
CA ARG A 18 -3.29 22.56 -13.77
C ARG A 18 -3.95 23.83 -13.22
N LYS A 19 -4.35 24.76 -14.10
CA LYS A 19 -5.10 25.97 -13.75
C LYS A 19 -6.37 25.60 -12.97
N GLY A 20 -6.48 26.08 -11.73
CA GLY A 20 -7.58 25.74 -10.80
C GLY A 20 -7.32 24.51 -9.93
N GLY A 21 -6.12 23.92 -10.00
CA GLY A 21 -5.69 22.79 -9.18
C GLY A 21 -5.27 23.21 -7.78
N SER A 22 -5.60 22.39 -6.78
CA SER A 22 -5.26 22.63 -5.36
C SER A 22 -3.77 22.59 -5.04
N GLY A 23 -2.90 22.29 -6.01
CA GLY A 23 -1.45 22.38 -5.90
C GLY A 23 -0.87 23.73 -6.33
N GLN A 24 -1.63 24.63 -6.98
CA GLN A 24 -1.13 25.96 -7.32
C GLN A 24 -0.91 26.84 -6.07
N GLN A 25 -1.81 26.75 -5.09
CA GLN A 25 -1.78 27.54 -3.85
C GLN A 25 -0.92 26.93 -2.73
N LYS A 26 -0.37 25.71 -2.93
CA LYS A 26 0.42 25.01 -1.92
C LYS A 26 1.89 25.38 -2.02
N SER A 27 2.50 25.71 -0.88
CA SER A 27 3.94 25.92 -0.76
C SER A 27 4.74 24.69 -1.20
N ALA A 28 6.00 24.88 -1.62
CA ALA A 28 6.86 23.80 -2.09
C ALA A 28 7.05 22.69 -1.03
N THR A 29 7.10 23.06 0.25
CA THR A 29 7.19 22.12 1.39
C THR A 29 5.92 21.28 1.54
N ALA A 30 4.74 21.88 1.41
CA ALA A 30 3.46 21.15 1.44
C ALA A 30 3.32 20.20 0.23
N LYS A 31 3.83 20.59 -0.95
CA LYS A 31 3.91 19.71 -2.12
C LYS A 31 4.83 18.51 -1.87
N ALA A 32 6.01 18.74 -1.30
CA ALA A 32 6.96 17.66 -0.99
C ALA A 32 6.38 16.66 0.02
N ALA A 33 5.75 17.15 1.09
CA ALA A 33 5.04 16.32 2.05
C ALA A 33 3.90 15.51 1.40
N ALA A 34 3.11 16.14 0.53
CA ALA A 34 2.04 15.45 -0.20
C ALA A 34 2.58 14.35 -1.14
N ARG A 35 3.69 14.61 -1.85
CA ARG A 35 4.36 13.58 -2.68
C ARG A 35 4.84 12.40 -1.83
N LYS A 36 5.49 12.67 -0.69
CA LYS A 36 5.96 11.64 0.26
C LYS A 36 4.80 10.79 0.78
N SER A 37 3.69 11.43 1.17
CA SER A 37 2.48 10.73 1.64
C SER A 37 1.77 9.97 0.52
N SER A 38 1.83 10.45 -0.71
CA SER A 38 1.31 9.72 -1.89
C SER A 38 2.15 8.47 -2.17
N ALA A 39 3.48 8.60 -2.18
CA ALA A 39 4.39 7.47 -2.39
C ALA A 39 4.19 6.38 -1.32
N ARG A 40 4.04 6.76 -0.05
CA ARG A 40 3.71 5.82 1.05
C ARG A 40 2.40 5.09 0.82
N ARG A 41 1.35 5.80 0.36
CA ARG A 41 0.04 5.20 0.07
C ARG A 41 0.09 4.26 -1.13
N ALA A 42 0.84 4.60 -2.19
CA ALA A 42 1.02 3.73 -3.35
C ALA A 42 1.76 2.44 -3.00
N VAL A 43 2.78 2.52 -2.12
CA VAL A 43 3.47 1.34 -1.59
C VAL A 43 2.51 0.51 -0.73
N ALA A 44 1.75 1.14 0.18
CA ALA A 44 0.75 0.44 0.98
C ALA A 44 -0.33 -0.24 0.13
N SER A 45 -0.80 0.39 -0.95
CA SER A 45 -1.77 -0.22 -1.86
C SER A 45 -1.18 -1.37 -2.67
N LYS A 46 0.13 -1.32 -3.01
CA LYS A 46 0.85 -2.44 -3.65
C LYS A 46 0.99 -3.65 -2.71
N HIS A 47 1.04 -3.41 -1.41
CA HIS A 47 1.00 -4.46 -0.40
C HIS A 47 -0.42 -5.02 -0.17
N GLY A 48 -1.46 -4.32 -0.62
CA GLY A 48 -2.85 -4.73 -0.46
C GLY A 48 -3.32 -4.69 1.00
N VAL A 49 -4.64 -4.73 1.20
CA VAL A 49 -5.20 -4.97 2.53
C VAL A 49 -4.95 -6.46 2.85
N PRO A 50 -4.30 -6.82 3.98
CA PRO A 50 -4.02 -8.21 4.30
C PRO A 50 -5.33 -8.99 4.36
N ARG A 51 -5.53 -9.93 3.44
CA ARG A 51 -6.70 -10.81 3.48
C ARG A 51 -6.38 -12.00 4.38
N PRO A 52 -7.29 -12.39 5.30
CA PRO A 52 -7.04 -13.51 6.21
C PRO A 52 -6.73 -14.83 5.47
N ASP A 53 -7.36 -15.02 4.29
CA ASP A 53 -7.26 -16.20 3.43
C ASP A 53 -6.19 -16.10 2.32
N GLN A 54 -5.31 -15.09 2.36
CA GLN A 54 -4.26 -14.98 1.36
C GLN A 54 -3.21 -16.10 1.52
N PRO A 55 -2.76 -16.76 0.44
CA PRO A 55 -1.70 -17.76 0.52
C PRO A 55 -0.38 -17.14 1.00
N LEU A 56 0.38 -17.89 1.81
CA LEU A 56 1.62 -17.45 2.44
C LEU A 56 2.68 -17.04 1.41
N GLU A 57 2.65 -17.64 0.23
CA GLU A 57 3.56 -17.45 -0.89
C GLU A 57 3.38 -16.07 -1.54
N SER A 58 2.14 -15.58 -1.56
CA SER A 58 1.80 -14.25 -2.07
C SER A 58 2.09 -13.15 -1.05
N MET A 59 2.31 -13.49 0.22
CA MET A 59 2.63 -12.51 1.25
C MET A 59 4.03 -11.93 1.09
N THR A 60 4.20 -10.72 1.58
CA THR A 60 5.52 -10.11 1.70
C THR A 60 6.29 -10.70 2.89
N LYS A 61 7.63 -10.56 2.88
CA LYS A 61 8.46 -11.00 4.02
C LYS A 61 8.00 -10.34 5.34
N ALA A 62 7.59 -9.08 5.29
CA ALA A 62 7.14 -8.35 6.46
C ALA A 62 5.84 -8.94 7.06
N GLU A 63 4.88 -9.30 6.21
CA GLU A 63 3.64 -9.95 6.65
C GLU A 63 3.91 -11.34 7.22
N LEU A 64 4.79 -12.12 6.57
CA LEU A 64 5.22 -13.42 7.08
C LEU A 64 5.92 -13.30 8.43
N LEU A 65 6.76 -12.28 8.64
CA LEU A 65 7.37 -11.99 9.93
C LEU A 65 6.33 -11.66 11.00
N ASN A 66 5.31 -10.87 10.66
CA ASN A 66 4.25 -10.52 11.58
C ASN A 66 3.44 -11.76 12.00
N ARG A 67 3.10 -12.64 11.04
CA ARG A 67 2.39 -13.89 11.32
C ARG A 67 3.25 -14.86 12.13
N ALA A 68 4.55 -14.96 11.81
CA ALA A 68 5.52 -15.76 12.55
C ALA A 68 5.72 -15.25 13.98
N ARG A 69 5.60 -13.94 14.21
CA ARG A 69 5.61 -13.34 15.54
C ARG A 69 4.38 -13.76 16.34
N THR A 70 3.18 -13.69 15.75
CA THR A 70 1.94 -14.15 16.40
C THR A 70 1.99 -15.63 16.78
N ARG A 71 2.72 -16.45 16.01
CA ARG A 71 2.95 -17.87 16.30
C ARG A 71 4.23 -18.16 17.11
N HIS A 72 4.88 -17.12 17.65
CA HIS A 72 6.08 -17.25 18.48
C HIS A 72 7.24 -18.06 17.84
N ILE A 73 7.38 -18.04 16.52
CA ILE A 73 8.46 -18.74 15.82
C ILE A 73 9.81 -18.08 16.16
N ALA A 74 10.70 -18.86 16.78
CA ALA A 74 12.06 -18.44 17.10
C ALA A 74 12.92 -18.33 15.83
N GLY A 75 13.90 -17.43 15.82
CA GLY A 75 14.78 -17.22 14.66
C GLY A 75 14.10 -16.59 13.43
N ARG A 76 12.82 -16.21 13.50
CA ARG A 76 12.04 -15.62 12.38
C ARG A 76 12.75 -14.47 11.67
N SER A 77 13.46 -13.60 12.39
CA SER A 77 14.15 -12.44 11.81
C SER A 77 15.31 -12.82 10.88
N SER A 78 15.95 -13.96 11.16
CA SER A 78 17.05 -14.49 10.35
C SER A 78 16.55 -15.28 9.13
N MET A 79 15.29 -15.71 9.14
CA MET A 79 14.71 -16.51 8.07
C MET A 79 14.50 -15.69 6.78
N ARG A 80 14.73 -16.34 5.65
CA ARG A 80 14.34 -15.84 4.32
C ARG A 80 12.86 -16.09 4.07
N LYS A 81 12.29 -15.46 3.03
CA LYS A 81 10.85 -15.58 2.70
C LYS A 81 10.38 -17.04 2.65
N GLN A 82 11.13 -17.91 1.95
CA GLN A 82 10.79 -19.32 1.83
C GLN A 82 10.83 -20.06 3.17
N GLN A 83 11.84 -19.80 3.99
CA GLN A 83 11.96 -20.39 5.33
C GLN A 83 10.81 -19.95 6.26
N LEU A 84 10.35 -18.70 6.15
CA LEU A 84 9.19 -18.23 6.91
C LEU A 84 7.90 -18.93 6.49
N ILE A 85 7.71 -19.18 5.18
CA ILE A 85 6.54 -19.91 4.67
C ILE A 85 6.54 -21.33 5.21
N ASP A 86 7.68 -22.03 5.11
CA ASP A 86 7.83 -23.39 5.62
C ASP A 86 7.59 -23.47 7.14
N ALA A 87 8.22 -22.58 7.91
CA ALA A 87 8.04 -22.52 9.35
C ALA A 87 6.58 -22.22 9.74
N LEU A 88 5.88 -21.35 9.00
CA LEU A 88 4.46 -21.07 9.22
C LEU A 88 3.54 -22.23 8.84
N ARG A 89 3.91 -23.06 7.85
CA ARG A 89 3.20 -24.29 7.53
C ARG A 89 3.45 -25.38 8.58
N LYS A 90 4.65 -25.44 9.14
CA LYS A 90 5.01 -26.41 10.18
C LYS A 90 4.41 -26.05 11.55
N ALA A 91 4.23 -24.76 11.82
CA ALA A 91 3.63 -24.25 13.05
C ALA A 91 2.10 -24.11 12.97
N THR A 92 1.42 -24.88 12.11
CA THR A 92 -0.05 -25.01 12.11
C THR A 92 -0.51 -26.00 13.16
#